data_AF-A2BIY6-F1
#
_entry.id   AF-A2BIY6-F1
#
_cell.length_a   1.000
_cell.length_b   1.000
_cell.length_c   1.000
_cell.angle_alpha   90.00
_cell.angle_beta   90.00
_cell.angle_gamma   90.00
#
_symmetry.space_group_name_H-M   'P 1'
#
loop_
_entity.id
_entity.type
_entity.pdbx_description
1 polymer ?
#
loop_
_entity_poly.entity_id
_entity_poly.type
_entity_poly.pdbx_seq_one_letter_code
_entity_poly.pdbx_strand_id
1 'polypeptide(L)'
;MASGVEDLIVSCVQDRLGKYSSKIAQLLRLLVLGSERPRWDSFEWQQTKRYIGEAIAECICQLAGCSVYRLDMHGGEPSEGLGDKDIDFAISCSTNNMPDVRELEARLEDIVAEHLSGVIGSNIYRFLSVPNIVELHDVNEFLIKKYVEAGPPYVTKLC
;
A
#
# COMPACT_ATOMS: atom_id res chain seq x y z
N MET A 1 -11.67 6.36 -25.15
CA MET A 1 -11.66 5.28 -24.14
C MET A 1 -12.20 5.90 -22.87
N ALA A 2 -13.28 5.35 -22.31
CA ALA A 2 -13.82 5.89 -21.05
C ALA A 2 -12.74 5.72 -19.99
N SER A 3 -12.26 6.81 -19.40
CA SER A 3 -11.31 6.74 -18.29
C SER A 3 -12.04 6.11 -17.10
N GLY A 4 -11.60 4.93 -16.68
CA GLY A 4 -12.17 4.23 -15.52
C GLY A 4 -11.93 5.02 -14.23
N VAL A 5 -12.65 4.68 -13.15
CA VAL A 5 -12.37 5.25 -11.83
C VAL A 5 -10.93 4.95 -11.38
N GLU A 6 -10.36 3.86 -11.87
CA GLU A 6 -8.97 3.43 -11.72
C GLU A 6 -7.98 4.48 -12.25
N ASP A 7 -8.26 5.10 -13.40
CA ASP A 7 -7.39 6.16 -13.95
C ASP A 7 -7.34 7.38 -13.01
N LEU A 8 -8.50 7.74 -12.47
CA LEU A 8 -8.62 8.86 -11.53
C LEU A 8 -7.89 8.53 -10.22
N ILE A 9 -8.05 7.32 -9.71
CA ILE A 9 -7.37 6.86 -8.49
C ILE A 9 -5.85 6.88 -8.70
N VAL A 10 -5.34 6.28 -9.78
CA VAL A 10 -3.90 6.22 -10.08
C VAL A 10 -3.31 7.62 -10.20
N SER A 11 -3.97 8.53 -10.93
CA SER A 11 -3.52 9.92 -11.05
C SER A 11 -3.51 10.63 -9.69
N CYS A 12 -4.54 10.41 -8.86
CA CYS A 12 -4.59 10.96 -7.51
C CYS A 12 -3.45 10.42 -6.64
N VAL A 13 -3.17 9.12 -6.69
CA VAL A 13 -2.10 8.51 -5.90
C VAL A 13 -0.74 9.06 -6.32
N GLN A 14 -0.48 9.19 -7.62
CA GLN A 14 0.75 9.84 -8.12
C GLN A 14 0.94 11.25 -7.55
N ASP A 15 -0.11 12.08 -7.56
CA ASP A 15 -0.09 13.43 -6.98
C ASP A 15 0.18 13.41 -5.47
N ARG A 16 -0.44 12.47 -4.74
CA ARG A 16 -0.28 12.31 -3.28
C ARG A 16 1.12 11.81 -2.91
N LEU A 17 1.67 10.84 -3.64
CA LEU A 17 3.06 10.40 -3.50
C LEU A 17 4.02 11.57 -3.75
N GLY A 18 3.74 12.44 -4.72
CA GLY A 18 4.49 13.68 -4.95
C GLY A 18 4.55 14.58 -3.71
N LYS A 19 3.44 14.70 -2.95
CA LYS A 19 3.40 15.47 -1.69
C LYS A 19 4.19 14.82 -0.55
N TYR A 20 4.23 13.49 -0.50
CA TYR A 20 4.99 12.74 0.50
C TYR A 20 6.44 12.47 0.11
N SER A 21 6.83 12.79 -1.12
CA SER A 21 8.13 12.45 -1.73
C SER A 21 9.34 12.81 -0.86
N SER A 22 9.36 14.00 -0.25
CA SER A 22 10.48 14.42 0.60
C SER A 22 10.63 13.58 1.88
N LYS A 23 9.50 13.22 2.51
CA LYS A 23 9.47 12.36 3.70
C LYS A 23 9.85 10.92 3.36
N ILE A 24 9.25 10.37 2.31
CA ILE A 24 9.57 9.03 1.79
C ILE A 24 11.06 8.94 1.44
N ALA A 25 11.60 9.94 0.75
CA ALA A 25 13.01 9.98 0.41
C ALA A 25 13.94 10.07 1.61
N GLN A 26 13.56 10.83 2.64
CA GLN A 26 14.34 10.87 3.87
C GLN A 26 14.39 9.50 4.57
N LEU A 27 13.25 8.82 4.70
CA LEU A 27 13.16 7.51 5.34
C LEU A 27 13.94 6.46 4.55
N LEU A 28 13.76 6.40 3.23
CA LEU A 28 14.47 5.43 2.38
C LEU A 28 15.98 5.67 2.37
N ARG A 29 16.44 6.92 2.44
CA ARG A 29 17.88 7.21 2.59
C ARG A 29 18.44 6.69 3.91
N LEU A 30 17.70 6.86 5.01
CA LEU A 30 18.09 6.30 6.31
C LEU A 30 18.14 4.77 6.26
N LEU A 31 17.17 4.14 5.59
CA LEU A 31 17.13 2.70 5.38
C LEU A 31 18.36 2.19 4.61
N VAL A 32 18.76 2.90 3.55
CA VAL A 32 19.96 2.61 2.75
C VAL A 32 21.24 2.75 3.58
N LEU A 33 21.32 3.77 4.45
CA LEU A 33 22.50 4.05 5.28
C LEU A 33 22.61 3.15 6.52
N GLY A 34 21.48 2.67 7.04
CA GLY A 34 21.38 2.07 8.37
C GLY A 34 21.65 0.57 8.46
N SER A 35 21.91 -0.16 7.36
CA SER A 35 22.02 -1.62 7.43
C SER A 35 22.89 -2.28 6.36
N GLU A 36 23.57 -3.37 6.74
CA GLU A 36 24.24 -4.29 5.80
C GLU A 36 23.22 -5.12 4.96
N ARG A 37 21.94 -5.10 5.32
CA ARG A 37 20.84 -5.75 4.58
C ARG A 37 19.53 -4.98 4.79
N PRO A 38 18.81 -4.59 3.73
CA PRO A 38 17.50 -3.97 3.87
C PRO A 38 16.55 -4.95 4.56
N ARG A 39 15.86 -4.49 5.60
CA ARG A 39 14.82 -5.27 6.24
C ARG A 39 13.49 -4.56 6.10
N TRP A 40 12.55 -5.25 5.50
CA TRP A 40 11.13 -4.91 5.50
C TRP A 40 10.57 -4.77 6.93
N ASP A 41 11.27 -5.23 7.98
CA ASP A 41 10.87 -5.00 9.38
C ASP A 41 11.34 -3.63 9.95
N SER A 42 12.13 -2.86 9.18
CA SER A 42 12.72 -1.60 9.66
C SER A 42 11.67 -0.53 9.94
N PHE A 43 11.93 0.30 10.96
CA PHE A 43 11.08 1.44 11.28
C PHE A 43 10.87 2.36 10.05
N GLU A 44 11.93 2.62 9.29
CA GLU A 44 11.90 3.46 8.10
C GLU A 44 10.98 2.90 7.03
N TRP A 45 11.03 1.59 6.78
CA TRP A 45 10.11 0.95 5.84
C TRP A 45 8.68 1.00 6.35
N GLN A 46 8.44 0.67 7.62
CA GLN A 46 7.09 0.70 8.20
C GLN A 46 6.47 2.11 8.17
N GLN A 47 7.25 3.18 8.38
CA GLN A 47 6.78 4.55 8.18
C GLN A 47 6.55 4.89 6.69
N THR A 48 7.39 4.38 5.80
CA THR A 48 7.22 4.56 4.34
C THR A 48 5.91 3.92 3.87
N LYS A 49 5.61 2.68 4.32
CA LYS A 49 4.34 1.99 4.08
C LYS A 49 3.14 2.82 4.51
N ARG A 50 3.22 3.48 5.68
CA ARG A 50 2.14 4.34 6.19
C ARG A 50 1.85 5.51 5.26
N TYR A 51 2.87 6.24 4.80
CA TYR A 51 2.65 7.38 3.89
C TYR A 51 2.08 6.96 2.53
N ILE A 52 2.58 5.86 1.97
CA ILE A 52 2.06 5.33 0.71
C ILE A 52 0.63 4.85 0.90
N GLY A 53 0.36 4.15 2.00
CA GLY A 53 -0.98 3.64 2.28
C GLY A 53 -2.00 4.71 2.57
N GLU A 54 -1.62 5.79 3.24
CA GLU A 54 -2.47 6.98 3.39
C GLU A 54 -2.77 7.61 2.03
N ALA A 55 -1.78 7.73 1.15
CA ALA A 55 -1.98 8.25 -0.20
C ALA A 55 -2.96 7.40 -1.03
N ILE A 56 -2.79 6.08 -1.01
CA ILE A 56 -3.67 5.13 -1.71
C ILE A 56 -5.08 5.20 -1.13
N ALA A 57 -5.21 5.08 0.19
CA ALA A 57 -6.51 5.08 0.86
C ALA A 57 -7.26 6.38 0.57
N GLU A 58 -6.65 7.56 0.79
CA GLU A 58 -7.29 8.87 0.54
C GLU A 58 -7.91 8.94 -0.86
N CYS A 59 -7.21 8.47 -1.89
CA CYS A 59 -7.68 8.52 -3.27
C CYS A 59 -8.83 7.54 -3.53
N ILE A 60 -8.72 6.30 -3.04
CA ILE A 60 -9.80 5.30 -3.17
C ILE A 60 -11.06 5.78 -2.44
N CYS A 61 -10.93 6.28 -1.20
CA CYS A 61 -12.05 6.81 -0.43
C CYS A 61 -12.76 7.96 -1.16
N GLN A 62 -11.99 8.92 -1.69
CA GLN A 62 -12.52 10.13 -2.30
C GLN A 62 -13.17 9.88 -3.66
N LEU A 63 -12.60 8.99 -4.47
CA LEU A 63 -12.97 8.85 -5.87
C LEU A 63 -13.90 7.67 -6.13
N ALA A 64 -13.73 6.55 -5.41
CA ALA A 64 -14.61 5.39 -5.52
C ALA A 64 -15.68 5.33 -4.41
N GLY A 65 -15.54 6.13 -3.35
CA GLY A 65 -16.47 6.13 -2.22
C GLY A 65 -16.44 4.82 -1.41
N CYS A 66 -15.33 4.08 -1.50
CA CYS A 66 -15.15 2.82 -0.78
C CYS A 66 -14.69 3.08 0.66
N SER A 67 -15.00 2.16 1.55
CA SER A 67 -14.24 2.00 2.78
C SER A 67 -12.95 1.24 2.51
N VAL A 68 -11.85 1.72 3.10
CA VAL A 68 -10.50 1.19 2.93
C VAL A 68 -9.98 0.76 4.30
N TYR A 69 -9.58 -0.49 4.37
CA TYR A 69 -9.07 -1.13 5.57
C TYR A 69 -7.60 -1.46 5.33
N ARG A 70 -6.72 -0.96 6.19
CA ARG A 70 -5.34 -1.44 6.22
C ARG A 70 -5.34 -2.77 6.95
N LEU A 71 -4.82 -3.79 6.29
CA LEU A 71 -4.57 -5.08 6.91
C LEU A 71 -3.22 -4.97 7.59
N ASP A 72 -3.24 -5.09 8.91
CA ASP A 72 -2.03 -5.16 9.71
C ASP A 72 -2.10 -6.55 10.35
N MET A 73 -1.85 -7.58 9.53
CA MET A 73 -2.05 -8.98 9.94
C MET A 73 -1.21 -9.34 11.18
N HIS A 74 -0.30 -8.46 11.61
CA HIS A 74 0.59 -8.63 12.74
C HIS A 74 0.63 -7.45 13.73
N GLY A 75 -0.29 -6.47 13.62
CA GLY A 75 -0.46 -5.41 14.63
C GLY A 75 0.77 -4.53 14.86
N GLY A 76 1.61 -4.35 13.84
CA GLY A 76 2.86 -3.57 13.94
C GLY A 76 4.03 -4.27 14.63
N GLU A 77 3.94 -5.56 14.94
CA GLU A 77 5.11 -6.38 15.32
C GLU A 77 5.73 -7.06 14.09
N PRO A 78 7.08 -7.20 14.03
CA PRO A 78 7.73 -7.94 12.96
C PRO A 78 7.25 -9.40 12.93
N SER A 79 6.64 -9.81 11.83
CA SER A 79 6.22 -11.18 11.55
C SER A 79 7.20 -11.88 10.63
N GLU A 80 7.54 -13.11 10.98
CA GLU A 80 8.38 -13.98 10.13
C GLU A 80 7.60 -14.57 8.92
N GLY A 81 6.37 -14.12 8.67
CA GLY A 81 5.43 -14.65 7.69
C GLY A 81 5.30 -13.88 6.36
N LEU A 82 4.35 -14.32 5.53
CA LEU A 82 4.19 -13.96 4.10
C LEU A 82 3.41 -12.67 3.80
N GLY A 83 3.04 -11.83 4.78
CA GLY A 83 2.21 -10.62 4.57
C GLY A 83 2.64 -9.41 5.40
N ASP A 84 3.95 -9.27 5.62
CA ASP A 84 4.54 -8.20 6.44
C ASP A 84 5.39 -7.21 5.63
N LYS A 85 5.58 -7.56 4.36
CA LYS A 85 6.59 -7.00 3.47
C LYS A 85 6.04 -5.85 2.64
N ASP A 86 4.81 -6.05 2.21
CA ASP A 86 3.93 -5.25 1.39
C ASP A 86 3.00 -4.36 2.22
N ILE A 87 2.24 -3.57 1.49
CA ILE A 87 1.24 -2.65 1.94
C ILE A 87 -0.12 -3.24 1.55
N ASP A 88 -0.76 -3.91 2.51
CA ASP A 88 -1.99 -4.65 2.27
C ASP A 88 -3.24 -3.83 2.61
N PHE A 89 -4.19 -3.83 1.67
CA PHE A 89 -5.48 -3.18 1.82
C PHE A 89 -6.63 -4.14 1.52
N ALA A 90 -7.72 -3.97 2.24
CA ALA A 90 -9.02 -4.45 1.80
C ALA A 90 -9.92 -3.26 1.49
N ILE A 91 -10.70 -3.37 0.41
CA ILE A 91 -11.69 -2.36 0.03
C ILE A 91 -13.10 -2.92 0.07
N SER A 92 -14.03 -2.07 0.51
CA SER A 92 -15.46 -2.34 0.47
C SER A 92 -16.16 -1.18 -0.21
N CYS A 93 -16.63 -1.43 -1.42
CA CYS A 93 -17.31 -0.45 -2.26
C CYS A 93 -18.78 -0.84 -2.43
N SER A 94 -19.66 0.13 -2.70
CA SER A 94 -20.97 -0.21 -3.29
C SER A 94 -20.75 -0.85 -4.66
N THR A 95 -21.48 -1.91 -4.99
CA THR A 95 -21.32 -2.72 -6.22
C THR A 95 -21.28 -1.90 -7.52
N ASN A 96 -21.89 -0.73 -7.57
CA ASN A 96 -21.92 0.11 -8.78
C ASN A 96 -20.66 0.96 -9.01
N ASN A 97 -19.77 1.07 -8.02
CA ASN A 97 -18.56 1.89 -8.06
C ASN A 97 -17.30 1.11 -7.64
N MET A 98 -17.38 -0.23 -7.64
CA MET A 98 -16.24 -1.05 -7.28
C MET A 98 -15.21 -1.03 -8.43
N PRO A 99 -13.98 -0.56 -8.20
CA PRO A 99 -12.93 -0.68 -9.20
C PRO A 99 -12.62 -2.16 -9.46
N ASP A 100 -12.08 -2.47 -10.64
CA ASP A 100 -11.44 -3.77 -10.84
C ASP A 100 -10.22 -3.85 -9.93
N VAL A 101 -10.33 -4.66 -8.87
CA VAL A 101 -9.31 -4.79 -7.82
C VAL A 101 -7.97 -5.22 -8.40
N ARG A 102 -7.95 -6.16 -9.35
CA ARG A 102 -6.71 -6.69 -9.92
C ARG A 102 -6.05 -5.69 -10.86
N GLU A 103 -6.85 -4.98 -11.65
CA GLU A 103 -6.33 -3.90 -12.49
C GLU A 103 -5.77 -2.77 -11.63
N LEU A 104 -6.51 -2.35 -10.61
CA LEU A 104 -6.10 -1.27 -9.73
C LEU A 104 -4.84 -1.65 -8.94
N GLU A 105 -4.75 -2.86 -8.39
CA GLU A 105 -3.55 -3.37 -7.71
C GLU A 105 -2.31 -3.27 -8.60
N ALA A 106 -2.36 -3.86 -9.80
CA ALA A 106 -1.22 -3.88 -10.71
C ALA A 106 -0.74 -2.46 -11.06
N ARG A 107 -1.69 -1.53 -11.23
CA ARG A 107 -1.37 -0.13 -11.56
C ARG A 107 -0.83 0.64 -10.36
N LEU A 108 -1.35 0.39 -9.16
CA LEU A 108 -0.83 0.98 -7.92
C LEU A 108 0.58 0.45 -7.61
N GLU A 109 0.80 -0.84 -7.80
CA GLU A 109 2.09 -1.51 -7.69
C GLU A 109 3.13 -0.82 -8.59
N ASP A 110 2.81 -0.65 -9.88
CA ASP A 110 3.71 -0.01 -10.85
C ASP A 110 4.11 1.41 -10.42
N ILE A 111 3.14 2.28 -10.08
CA ILE A 111 3.45 3.69 -9.73
C ILE A 111 4.21 3.81 -8.41
N VAL A 112 3.91 2.94 -7.43
CA VAL A 112 4.59 2.93 -6.14
C VAL A 112 6.02 2.41 -6.32
N ALA A 113 6.18 1.31 -7.06
CA ALA A 113 7.48 0.73 -7.33
C ALA A 113 8.38 1.68 -8.14
N GLU A 114 7.83 2.39 -9.13
CA GLU A 114 8.53 3.43 -9.88
C GLU A 114 8.99 4.56 -8.95
N HIS A 115 8.08 5.09 -8.12
CA HIS A 115 8.39 6.17 -7.18
C HIS A 115 9.51 5.77 -6.22
N LEU A 116 9.39 4.59 -5.60
CA LEU A 116 10.38 4.07 -4.67
C LEU A 116 11.73 3.81 -5.34
N SER A 117 11.72 3.17 -6.53
CA SER A 117 12.93 2.88 -7.30
C SER A 117 13.67 4.14 -7.73
N GLY A 118 12.92 5.19 -8.11
CA GLY A 118 13.49 6.51 -8.44
C GLY A 118 14.18 7.18 -7.26
N VAL A 119 13.66 6.97 -6.04
CA VAL A 119 14.25 7.51 -4.81
C VAL A 119 15.51 6.76 -4.38
N ILE A 120 15.49 5.42 -4.41
CA ILE A 120 16.63 4.58 -3.99
C ILE A 120 17.70 4.43 -5.08
N GLY A 121 17.36 4.72 -6.35
CA GLY A 121 18.26 4.56 -7.50
C GLY A 121 18.55 3.11 -7.88
N SER A 122 17.69 2.17 -7.48
CA SER A 122 17.82 0.73 -7.74
C SER A 122 16.44 0.06 -7.76
N ASN A 123 16.39 -1.22 -8.14
CA ASN A 123 15.15 -1.99 -8.15
C ASN A 123 14.65 -2.22 -6.71
N ILE A 124 13.45 -1.70 -6.41
CA ILE A 124 12.88 -1.75 -5.05
C ILE A 124 12.60 -3.17 -4.54
N TYR A 125 12.12 -4.08 -5.40
CA TYR A 125 11.86 -5.48 -5.04
C TYR A 125 13.11 -6.17 -4.54
N ARG A 126 14.21 -5.99 -5.28
CA ARG A 126 15.52 -6.54 -4.91
C ARG A 126 16.06 -5.87 -3.66
N PHE A 127 15.86 -4.55 -3.54
CA PHE A 127 16.30 -3.80 -2.37
C PHE A 127 15.61 -4.37 -1.11
N LEU A 128 14.27 -4.40 -1.07
CA LEU A 128 13.53 -4.86 0.10
C LEU A 128 13.49 -6.40 0.26
N SER A 129 13.87 -7.15 -0.77
CA SER A 129 13.73 -8.61 -0.83
C SER A 129 12.27 -9.07 -0.67
N VAL A 130 11.39 -8.44 -1.44
CA VAL A 130 9.92 -8.65 -1.45
C VAL A 130 9.43 -8.92 -2.88
N PRO A 131 8.40 -9.74 -3.07
CA PRO A 131 7.88 -10.04 -4.41
C PRO A 131 6.93 -8.97 -4.95
N ASN A 132 6.30 -8.19 -4.08
CA ASN A 132 5.32 -7.13 -4.34
C ASN A 132 5.44 -6.04 -3.26
N ILE A 133 4.87 -4.85 -3.52
CA ILE A 133 4.86 -3.71 -2.59
C ILE A 133 3.46 -3.38 -2.12
N VAL A 134 2.45 -3.51 -2.96
CA VAL A 134 1.05 -3.19 -2.73
C VAL A 134 0.22 -4.44 -3.02
N GLU A 135 -0.67 -4.79 -2.10
CA GLU A 135 -1.69 -5.82 -2.31
C GLU A 135 -3.07 -5.23 -2.01
N LEU A 136 -4.04 -5.49 -2.90
CA LEU A 136 -5.38 -4.95 -2.77
C LEU A 136 -6.40 -6.09 -2.85
N HIS A 137 -7.24 -6.17 -1.82
CA HIS A 137 -8.23 -7.22 -1.70
C HIS A 137 -9.66 -6.69 -1.72
N ASP A 138 -10.58 -7.52 -2.21
CA ASP A 138 -12.00 -7.34 -1.92
C ASP A 138 -12.30 -7.84 -0.49
N VAL A 139 -13.02 -7.04 0.30
CA VAL A 139 -13.46 -7.45 1.65
C VAL A 139 -14.26 -8.76 1.67
N ASN A 140 -14.87 -9.15 0.56
CA ASN A 140 -15.65 -10.38 0.44
C ASN A 140 -14.79 -11.64 0.27
N GLU A 141 -13.48 -11.49 0.05
CA GLU A 141 -12.56 -12.63 0.07
C GLU A 141 -12.58 -13.34 1.42
N PHE A 142 -12.61 -14.68 1.40
CA PHE A 142 -12.93 -15.48 2.59
C PHE A 142 -12.04 -15.21 3.81
N LEU A 143 -10.73 -15.03 3.60
CA LEU A 143 -9.78 -14.74 4.68
C LEU A 143 -9.88 -13.27 5.12
N ILE A 144 -10.00 -12.35 4.17
CA ILE A 144 -10.06 -10.91 4.42
C ILE A 144 -11.31 -10.54 5.21
N LYS A 145 -12.44 -11.12 4.84
CA LYS A 145 -13.71 -10.95 5.56
C LYS A 145 -13.58 -11.25 7.05
N LYS A 146 -12.88 -12.33 7.41
CA LYS A 146 -12.67 -12.71 8.81
C LYS A 146 -11.84 -11.68 9.57
N TYR A 147 -10.79 -11.12 8.95
CA TYR A 147 -9.98 -10.08 9.58
C TYR A 147 -10.77 -8.78 9.74
N VAL A 148 -11.53 -8.38 8.70
CA VAL A 148 -12.38 -7.18 8.76
C VAL A 148 -13.45 -7.30 9.85
N GLU A 149 -14.08 -8.47 9.99
CA GLU A 149 -15.05 -8.76 11.06
C GLU A 149 -14.41 -8.81 12.46
N ALA A 150 -13.17 -9.33 12.57
CA ALA A 150 -12.44 -9.39 13.84
C ALA A 150 -12.03 -8.00 14.37
N GLY A 151 -11.75 -7.06 13.49
CA GLY A 151 -11.34 -5.71 13.87
C GLY A 151 -9.90 -5.64 14.40
N PRO A 152 -9.55 -4.57 15.13
CA PRO A 152 -8.21 -4.40 15.70
C PRO A 152 -7.79 -5.57 16.60
N PRO A 153 -6.50 -5.95 16.65
CA PRO A 153 -5.36 -5.26 16.02
C PRO A 153 -5.12 -5.64 14.55
N TYR A 154 -5.84 -6.62 14.01
CA TYR A 154 -5.56 -7.23 12.69
C TYR A 154 -5.92 -6.32 11.50
N VAL A 155 -6.83 -5.39 11.72
CA VAL A 155 -7.30 -4.47 10.69
C VAL A 155 -7.54 -3.09 11.30
N THR A 156 -7.21 -2.05 10.53
CA THR A 156 -7.54 -0.67 10.86
C THR A 156 -8.33 -0.04 9.72
N LYS A 157 -9.53 0.44 10.00
CA LYS A 157 -10.32 1.21 9.05
C LYS A 157 -9.70 2.61 8.86
N LEU A 158 -9.33 2.96 7.62
CA LEU A 158 -8.77 4.27 7.27
C LEU A 158 -9.87 5.24 6.82
N CYS A 159 -10.87 4.70 6.12
CA CYS A 159 -12.17 5.24 5.75
C CYS A 159 -13.08 4.04 5.47
#